data_AF-A0A7G8VWA9-F1
#
_entry.id   AF-A0A7G8VWA9-F1
#
_cell.length_a   1.000
_cell.length_b   1.000
_cell.length_c   1.000
_cell.angle_alpha   90.00
_cell.angle_beta   90.00
_cell.angle_gamma   90.00
#
_symmetry.space_group_name_H-M   'P 1'
#
loop_
_entity.id
_entity.type
_entity.pdbx_description
1 polymer ?
#
loop_
_entity_poly.entity_id
_entity_poly.type
_entity_poly.pdbx_seq_one_letter_code
_entity_poly.pdbx_strand_id
1 'polypeptide(L)'
;MAHRNRYMPPLAADVVFRALKVAGVGLAVEQTPAYALWTQVEAAGGARLAFPPPVGSLDACRRRADLFRALALGDALTHWSVDGLRQEGFVESYAIPFQGVTPTHKHRPFPEWSGPYMQRVQNALHNGASLPFHDISERHAMLGAKTLSDTIWMNVFKRFDAAPDLNSLLLLAEDGYAVRAETGGWENARKEPLASILSRDKVRGDLSETFASLLLLRPVAAEWLREWSLHVSDRSDITTHADGRRSRGPHGPGKFQARSFDPSAGPAGAYFGADRRFEATAHVPAAWSHVQMAQYDNMPALAWLCRPQVIDCLDDNKSLLSTAERSARWQAALQAAVKESLDGKPPARIFYDTGSDDAASERGALFRRAVASVLPGFKLHEPKVGYDLTARLGDTGAASAFAGVGLASLAAWEAGGTALLVNLRRDDGATILPVLSANSDHRKKFKRRPYEAKTGA
;
A
#
# COMPACT_ATOMS: atom_id res chain seq x y z
N MET A 1 -15.40 -15.32 25.35
CA MET A 1 -14.37 -14.26 25.22
C MET A 1 -13.92 -13.89 26.62
N ALA A 2 -12.62 -13.89 26.91
CA ALA A 2 -12.12 -13.51 28.24
C ALA A 2 -12.52 -12.07 28.56
N HIS A 3 -12.87 -11.79 29.82
CA HIS A 3 -13.15 -10.43 30.29
C HIS A 3 -11.89 -9.60 30.09
N ARG A 4 -11.87 -8.76 29.04
CA ARG A 4 -10.71 -7.93 28.72
C ARG A 4 -10.80 -6.65 29.54
N ASN A 5 -9.73 -6.34 30.27
CA ASN A 5 -9.66 -5.11 31.05
C ASN A 5 -9.66 -3.91 30.10
N ARG A 6 -10.32 -2.83 30.50
CA ARG A 6 -10.56 -1.59 29.73
C ARG A 6 -9.34 -0.91 29.09
N TYR A 7 -8.12 -1.36 29.39
CA TYR A 7 -6.90 -0.60 29.12
C TYR A 7 -5.78 -1.44 28.50
N MET A 8 -6.05 -2.66 28.05
CA MET A 8 -5.02 -3.59 27.59
C MET A 8 -4.93 -3.70 26.06
N PRO A 9 -3.70 -3.71 25.50
CA PRO A 9 -3.47 -4.06 24.10
C PRO A 9 -4.13 -5.39 23.73
N PRO A 10 -4.43 -5.60 22.44
CA PRO A 10 -5.01 -6.85 21.96
C PRO A 10 -4.11 -8.05 22.17
N LEU A 11 -4.73 -9.16 22.53
CA LEU A 11 -4.10 -10.46 22.44
C LEU A 11 -4.08 -10.89 20.97
N ALA A 12 -3.04 -11.62 20.56
CA ALA A 12 -2.91 -12.09 19.18
C ALA A 12 -4.15 -12.86 18.69
N ALA A 13 -4.76 -13.67 19.58
CA ALA A 13 -5.96 -14.44 19.28
C ALA A 13 -7.21 -13.60 18.97
N ASP A 14 -7.29 -12.36 19.48
CA ASP A 14 -8.44 -11.45 19.28
C ASP A 14 -8.39 -10.71 17.94
N VAL A 15 -7.22 -10.69 17.29
CA VAL A 15 -6.94 -9.85 16.11
C VAL A 15 -6.49 -10.64 14.90
N VAL A 16 -6.71 -11.96 14.87
CA VAL A 16 -6.51 -12.75 13.65
C VAL A 16 -7.57 -12.35 12.64
N PHE A 17 -7.13 -11.72 11.54
CA PHE A 17 -8.01 -11.23 10.48
C PHE A 17 -7.75 -11.96 9.15
N ARG A 18 -8.76 -11.96 8.28
CA ARG A 18 -8.67 -12.50 6.91
C ARG A 18 -8.20 -11.46 5.89
N ALA A 19 -8.47 -10.17 6.14
CA ALA A 19 -8.06 -9.07 5.27
C ALA A 19 -7.67 -7.79 6.02
N LEU A 20 -6.74 -7.02 5.44
CA LEU A 20 -6.36 -5.67 5.87
C LEU A 20 -7.21 -4.64 5.14
N LYS A 21 -7.61 -3.56 5.82
CA LYS A 21 -8.29 -2.43 5.18
C LYS A 21 -7.26 -1.61 4.41
N VAL A 22 -7.47 -1.40 3.11
CA VAL A 22 -6.74 -0.39 2.33
C VAL A 22 -7.45 0.93 2.52
N ALA A 23 -6.87 1.82 3.34
CA ALA A 23 -7.49 3.10 3.68
C ALA A 23 -7.01 4.26 2.83
N GLY A 24 -5.85 4.12 2.19
CA GLY A 24 -5.30 5.16 1.33
C GLY A 24 -4.44 4.55 0.24
N VAL A 25 -4.54 5.15 -0.94
CA VAL A 25 -3.75 4.80 -2.12
C VAL A 25 -3.18 6.09 -2.68
N GLY A 26 -1.86 6.22 -2.61
CA GLY A 26 -1.13 7.18 -3.40
C GLY A 26 -0.34 6.45 -4.47
N LEU A 27 -0.47 6.89 -5.71
CA LEU A 27 0.13 6.22 -6.85
C LEU A 27 0.51 7.26 -7.89
N ALA A 28 1.73 7.17 -8.40
CA ALA A 28 2.18 7.95 -9.52
C ALA A 28 2.94 7.03 -10.49
N VAL A 29 2.46 6.96 -11.74
CA VAL A 29 3.13 6.25 -12.83
C VAL A 29 3.34 7.24 -13.95
N GLU A 30 4.59 7.48 -14.34
CA GLU A 30 4.91 8.32 -15.52
C GLU A 30 4.22 9.69 -15.55
N GLN A 31 4.32 10.47 -14.47
CA GLN A 31 3.62 11.77 -14.29
C GLN A 31 2.11 11.67 -14.03
N THR A 32 1.52 10.48 -14.07
CA THR A 32 0.09 10.32 -13.89
C THR A 32 -0.23 9.95 -12.43
N PRO A 33 -0.86 10.84 -11.65
CA PRO A 33 -1.25 10.57 -10.27
C PRO A 33 -2.46 9.64 -10.17
N ALA A 34 -2.70 9.08 -8.99
CA ALA A 34 -3.68 8.02 -8.73
C ALA A 34 -5.09 8.36 -9.25
N TYR A 35 -5.56 9.58 -8.97
CA TYR A 35 -6.90 10.03 -9.35
C TYR A 35 -7.15 10.02 -10.86
N ALA A 36 -6.11 10.27 -11.65
CA ALA A 36 -6.16 10.27 -13.11
C ALA A 36 -5.83 8.90 -13.68
N LEU A 37 -4.90 8.18 -13.03
CA LEU A 37 -4.31 6.96 -13.55
C LEU A 37 -5.36 5.88 -13.80
N TRP A 38 -6.24 5.61 -12.84
CA TRP A 38 -7.28 4.59 -13.03
C TRP A 38 -8.21 4.94 -14.19
N THR A 39 -8.64 6.21 -14.29
CA THR A 39 -9.48 6.69 -15.40
C THR A 39 -8.78 6.50 -16.76
N GLN A 40 -7.49 6.80 -16.85
CA GLN A 40 -6.71 6.61 -18.07
C GLN A 40 -6.52 5.13 -18.42
N VAL A 41 -6.24 4.27 -17.43
CA VAL A 41 -6.12 2.82 -17.63
C VAL A 41 -7.42 2.22 -18.17
N GLU A 42 -8.57 2.66 -17.67
CA GLU A 42 -9.88 2.23 -18.17
C GLU A 42 -10.17 2.77 -19.58
N ALA A 43 -9.86 4.04 -19.83
CA ALA A 43 -10.09 4.68 -21.12
C ALA A 43 -9.21 4.10 -22.24
N ALA A 44 -7.97 3.70 -21.91
CA ALA A 44 -7.03 3.12 -22.86
C ALA A 44 -7.47 1.75 -23.42
N GLY A 45 -8.46 1.09 -22.81
CA GLY A 45 -9.04 -0.13 -23.38
C GLY A 45 -8.01 -1.25 -23.60
N GLY A 46 -7.02 -1.37 -22.72
CA GLY A 46 -5.94 -2.36 -22.82
C GLY A 46 -4.70 -1.90 -23.58
N ALA A 47 -4.75 -0.72 -24.21
CA ALA A 47 -3.56 -0.10 -24.78
C ALA A 47 -2.58 0.38 -23.68
N ARG A 48 -1.31 0.50 -24.06
CA ARG A 48 -0.28 1.11 -23.21
C ARG A 48 -0.55 2.59 -23.03
N LEU A 49 -0.39 3.08 -21.80
CA LEU A 49 -0.43 4.51 -21.54
C LEU A 49 0.72 5.22 -22.27
N ALA A 50 0.45 6.42 -22.76
CA ALA A 50 1.46 7.23 -23.43
C ALA A 50 2.58 7.58 -22.45
N PHE A 51 3.82 7.46 -22.92
CA PHE A 51 4.97 7.89 -22.13
C PHE A 51 5.18 9.39 -22.26
N PRO A 52 5.61 10.05 -21.16
CA PRO A 52 6.03 11.43 -21.24
C PRO A 52 7.32 11.55 -22.07
N PRO A 53 7.62 12.76 -22.58
CA PRO A 53 8.88 13.04 -23.24
C PRO A 53 10.10 12.68 -22.40
N PRO A 54 11.27 12.46 -23.04
CA PRO A 54 12.51 12.12 -22.36
C PRO A 54 12.90 13.21 -21.34
N VAL A 55 13.39 12.77 -20.18
CA VAL A 55 13.72 13.68 -19.06
C VAL A 55 15.07 14.37 -19.25
N GLY A 56 15.91 13.86 -20.16
CA GLY A 56 17.16 14.46 -20.63
C GLY A 56 18.35 14.36 -19.67
N SER A 57 18.13 14.23 -18.36
CA SER A 57 19.21 14.11 -17.38
C SER A 57 18.80 13.35 -16.13
N LEU A 58 19.80 12.79 -15.43
CA LEU A 58 19.59 12.12 -14.15
C LEU A 58 19.09 13.10 -13.07
N ASP A 59 19.57 14.34 -13.07
CA ASP A 59 19.15 15.34 -12.08
C ASP A 59 17.69 15.76 -12.28
N ALA A 60 17.23 15.89 -13.53
CA ALA A 60 15.81 16.11 -13.79
C ALA A 60 14.95 14.90 -13.39
N CYS A 61 15.47 13.68 -13.59
CA CYS A 61 14.81 12.44 -13.15
C CYS A 61 14.71 12.37 -11.61
N ARG A 62 15.76 12.76 -10.88
CA ARG A 62 15.75 12.87 -9.41
C ARG A 62 14.72 13.87 -8.90
N ARG A 63 14.67 15.09 -9.46
CA ARG A 63 13.67 16.09 -9.08
C ARG A 63 12.24 15.58 -9.29
N ARG A 64 12.01 14.86 -10.39
CA ARG A 64 10.72 14.25 -10.71
C ARG A 64 10.36 13.12 -9.74
N ALA A 65 11.32 12.27 -9.39
CA ALA A 65 11.17 11.23 -8.38
C ALA A 65 10.79 11.80 -7.01
N ASP A 66 11.44 12.88 -6.57
CA ASP A 66 11.13 13.53 -5.29
C ASP A 66 9.70 14.08 -5.26
N LEU A 67 9.24 14.69 -6.36
CA LEU A 67 7.85 15.16 -6.50
C LEU A 67 6.85 14.00 -6.40
N PHE A 68 7.09 12.90 -7.12
CA PHE A 68 6.17 11.76 -7.14
C PHE A 68 6.15 10.99 -5.83
N ARG A 69 7.29 10.90 -5.15
CA ARG A 69 7.35 10.37 -3.78
C ARG A 69 6.48 11.19 -2.84
N ALA A 70 6.63 12.52 -2.86
CA ALA A 70 5.81 13.41 -2.05
C ALA A 70 4.31 13.28 -2.37
N LEU A 71 3.95 13.21 -3.67
CA LEU A 71 2.57 13.00 -4.11
C LEU A 71 2.02 11.66 -3.63
N ALA A 72 2.73 10.56 -3.85
CA ALA A 72 2.28 9.23 -3.44
C ALA A 72 2.13 9.13 -1.90
N LEU A 73 3.09 9.62 -1.12
CA LEU A 73 2.99 9.64 0.34
C LEU A 73 1.82 10.51 0.81
N GLY A 74 1.70 11.73 0.27
CA GLY A 74 0.62 12.65 0.60
C GLY A 74 -0.75 12.07 0.25
N ASP A 75 -0.89 11.46 -0.92
CA ASP A 75 -2.17 10.92 -1.37
C ASP A 75 -2.64 9.70 -0.59
N ALA A 76 -1.72 8.86 -0.10
CA ALA A 76 -2.06 7.72 0.76
C ALA A 76 -2.52 8.14 2.16
N LEU A 77 -2.18 9.35 2.61
CA LEU A 77 -2.41 9.80 3.99
C LEU A 77 -3.47 10.91 4.08
N THR A 78 -3.92 11.44 2.95
CA THR A 78 -4.99 12.46 2.89
C THR A 78 -6.18 11.89 2.15
N HIS A 79 -7.39 12.30 2.52
CA HIS A 79 -8.61 11.80 1.89
C HIS A 79 -9.75 12.82 1.95
N TRP A 80 -10.76 12.65 1.11
CA TRP A 80 -12.02 13.38 1.25
C TRP A 80 -12.93 12.66 2.25
N SER A 81 -13.54 13.41 3.18
CA SER A 81 -14.55 12.88 4.10
C SER A 81 -15.84 12.50 3.36
N VAL A 82 -16.76 11.84 4.06
CA VAL A 82 -18.12 11.57 3.56
C VAL A 82 -18.80 12.84 3.05
N ASP A 83 -18.55 13.97 3.72
CA ASP A 83 -19.12 15.27 3.37
C ASP A 83 -18.38 16.02 2.26
N GLY A 84 -17.33 15.44 1.68
CA GLY A 84 -16.52 16.08 0.65
C GLY A 84 -15.59 17.17 1.20
N LEU A 85 -15.29 17.14 2.50
CA LEU A 85 -14.30 18.01 3.11
C LEU A 85 -12.93 17.32 3.09
N ARG A 86 -11.89 18.05 2.71
CA ARG A 86 -10.53 17.53 2.72
C ARG A 86 -10.13 17.22 4.15
N GLN A 87 -9.85 15.95 4.44
CA GLN A 87 -9.22 15.50 5.67
C GLN A 87 -7.73 15.41 5.42
N GLU A 88 -6.99 16.19 6.19
CA GLU A 88 -5.54 16.17 6.16
C GLU A 88 -5.03 15.08 7.11
N GLY A 89 -3.94 14.42 6.69
CA GLY A 89 -3.19 13.37 7.37
C GLY A 89 -3.92 12.21 8.08
N PHE A 90 -3.11 11.31 8.65
CA PHE A 90 -3.57 10.16 9.44
C PHE A 90 -3.26 10.41 10.91
N VAL A 91 -4.30 10.57 11.75
CA VAL A 91 -4.20 10.73 13.21
C VAL A 91 -3.17 11.83 13.61
N GLU A 92 -3.04 12.83 12.72
CA GLU A 92 -2.00 13.83 12.37
C GLU A 92 -0.81 14.18 13.30
N SER A 93 -0.40 13.34 14.26
CA SER A 93 0.81 13.49 15.07
C SER A 93 1.31 12.15 15.67
N TYR A 94 1.03 11.04 15.00
CA TYR A 94 1.36 9.69 15.47
C TYR A 94 2.40 9.01 14.58
N ALA A 95 3.42 8.37 15.18
CA ALA A 95 4.44 7.64 14.43
C ALA A 95 3.83 6.42 13.72
N ILE A 96 3.59 6.51 12.41
CA ILE A 96 3.10 5.37 11.63
C ILE A 96 4.27 4.45 11.34
N PRO A 97 4.21 3.17 11.74
CA PRO A 97 5.20 2.21 11.31
C PRO A 97 5.28 2.18 9.78
N PHE A 98 6.50 2.27 9.28
CA PHE A 98 6.76 2.34 7.85
C PHE A 98 7.41 1.05 7.35
N GLN A 99 7.27 0.79 6.05
CA GLN A 99 8.04 -0.20 5.34
C GLN A 99 8.20 0.22 3.88
N GLY A 100 9.45 0.43 3.46
CA GLY A 100 9.75 0.75 2.08
C GLY A 100 10.27 -0.44 1.28
N VAL A 101 10.03 -0.42 -0.02
CA VAL A 101 10.47 -1.39 -1.02
C VAL A 101 11.14 -0.63 -2.14
N THR A 102 12.42 -0.94 -2.36
CA THR A 102 13.20 -0.36 -3.45
C THR A 102 13.98 -1.45 -4.18
N PRO A 103 14.34 -1.23 -5.45
CA PRO A 103 15.18 -2.16 -6.21
C PRO A 103 16.57 -2.25 -5.56
N THR A 104 17.02 -3.45 -5.18
CA THR A 104 18.41 -3.69 -4.74
C THR A 104 19.09 -4.80 -5.55
N HIS A 105 20.38 -4.62 -5.83
CA HIS A 105 21.11 -5.47 -6.78
C HIS A 105 21.56 -6.82 -6.21
N LYS A 106 21.69 -6.96 -4.89
CA LYS A 106 22.32 -8.11 -4.23
C LYS A 106 21.70 -8.27 -2.85
N HIS A 107 21.70 -9.47 -2.27
CA HIS A 107 21.36 -9.73 -0.86
C HIS A 107 22.31 -9.02 0.15
N ARG A 108 22.81 -7.83 -0.19
CA ARG A 108 23.61 -6.98 0.68
C ARG A 108 22.66 -6.27 1.65
N PRO A 109 23.04 -6.15 2.92
CA PRO A 109 22.39 -5.21 3.83
C PRO A 109 22.31 -3.82 3.19
N PHE A 110 21.28 -3.03 3.54
CA PHE A 110 21.17 -1.65 3.08
C PHE A 110 22.52 -0.92 3.35
N PRO A 111 23.23 -0.47 2.31
CA PRO A 111 24.56 0.15 2.46
C PRO A 111 24.45 1.57 3.01
N GLU A 112 25.58 2.16 3.45
CA GLU A 112 25.66 3.48 4.10
C GLU A 112 25.02 4.65 3.31
N TRP A 113 24.84 4.54 1.99
CA TRP A 113 24.09 5.53 1.20
C TRP A 113 22.58 5.56 1.50
N SER A 114 22.08 4.63 2.33
CA SER A 114 20.71 4.62 2.86
C SER A 114 20.38 5.90 3.60
N GLY A 115 21.32 6.51 4.33
CA GLY A 115 21.08 7.72 5.11
C GLY A 115 20.56 8.88 4.25
N PRO A 116 21.28 9.32 3.21
CA PRO A 116 20.79 10.36 2.30
C PRO A 116 19.48 10.04 1.58
N TYR A 117 19.27 8.79 1.17
CA TYR A 117 18.00 8.37 0.55
C TYR A 117 16.84 8.43 1.55
N MET A 118 17.04 7.91 2.77
CA MET A 118 16.06 7.96 3.85
C MET A 118 15.77 9.40 4.27
N GLN A 119 16.78 10.27 4.31
CA GLN A 119 16.57 11.69 4.54
C GLN A 119 15.67 12.31 3.47
N ARG A 120 15.80 11.92 2.18
CA ARG A 120 14.88 12.37 1.13
C ARG A 120 13.46 11.81 1.31
N VAL A 121 13.31 10.55 1.66
CA VAL A 121 11.99 9.95 1.96
C VAL A 121 11.33 10.65 3.14
N GLN A 122 12.09 10.87 4.21
CA GLN A 122 11.65 11.60 5.39
C GLN A 122 11.31 13.06 5.06
N ASN A 123 12.13 13.75 4.27
CA ASN A 123 11.84 15.10 3.81
C ASN A 123 10.60 15.14 2.90
N ALA A 124 10.40 14.17 2.03
CA ALA A 124 9.22 14.07 1.17
C ALA A 124 7.96 13.82 2.00
N LEU A 125 8.04 13.05 3.08
CA LEU A 125 6.94 12.88 4.02
C LEU A 125 6.70 14.18 4.82
N HIS A 126 7.73 14.70 5.48
CA HIS A 126 7.63 15.82 6.40
C HIS A 126 7.24 17.11 5.70
N ASN A 127 7.90 17.43 4.59
CA ASN A 127 7.74 18.69 3.87
C ASN A 127 6.90 18.52 2.61
N GLY A 128 7.01 17.39 1.91
CA GLY A 128 6.28 17.15 0.65
C GLY A 128 4.82 16.70 0.84
N ALA A 129 4.56 15.96 1.92
CA ALA A 129 3.22 15.52 2.33
C ALA A 129 2.68 16.31 3.54
N SER A 130 3.47 17.23 4.11
CA SER A 130 3.14 18.05 5.28
C SER A 130 2.84 17.22 6.54
N LEU A 131 3.65 16.19 6.76
CA LEU A 131 3.50 15.19 7.82
C LEU A 131 4.73 15.13 8.73
N PRO A 132 5.14 16.26 9.36
CA PRO A 132 6.44 16.39 10.04
C PRO A 132 6.62 15.51 11.30
N PHE A 133 5.54 14.90 11.81
CA PHE A 133 5.54 14.12 13.06
C PHE A 133 5.53 12.61 12.85
N HIS A 134 5.47 12.16 11.60
CA HIS A 134 5.58 10.74 11.31
C HIS A 134 7.06 10.35 11.32
N ASP A 135 7.46 9.59 12.33
CA ASP A 135 8.82 9.06 12.43
C ASP A 135 9.00 7.83 11.53
N ILE A 136 9.75 8.02 10.45
CA ILE A 136 10.30 6.94 9.63
C ILE A 136 11.76 6.73 10.05
N SER A 137 12.02 6.41 11.32
CA SER A 137 13.38 6.13 11.77
C SER A 137 13.89 4.81 11.20
N GLU A 138 15.22 4.68 11.09
CA GLU A 138 15.91 3.49 10.57
C GLU A 138 15.51 2.18 11.27
N ARG A 139 14.93 2.25 12.48
CA ARG A 139 14.41 1.10 13.24
C ARG A 139 13.22 0.42 12.56
N HIS A 140 12.58 1.06 11.58
CA HIS A 140 11.40 0.56 10.88
C HIS A 140 11.67 0.36 9.37
N ALA A 141 12.56 -0.59 9.09
CA ALA A 141 12.48 -1.59 8.02
C ALA A 141 12.20 -1.09 6.58
N MET A 142 13.14 -0.36 5.98
CA MET A 142 13.32 -0.51 4.53
C MET A 142 13.72 -1.96 4.25
N LEU A 143 12.87 -2.70 3.53
CA LEU A 143 13.25 -4.00 3.04
C LEU A 143 13.95 -3.81 1.70
N GLY A 144 15.22 -4.17 1.63
CA GLY A 144 15.90 -4.34 0.37
C GLY A 144 15.24 -5.49 -0.37
N ALA A 145 14.39 -5.16 -1.35
CA ALA A 145 13.81 -6.16 -2.20
C ALA A 145 14.75 -6.37 -3.39
N LYS A 146 15.10 -7.62 -3.68
CA LYS A 146 15.31 -7.96 -5.08
C LYS A 146 14.06 -7.47 -5.79
N THR A 147 14.20 -6.82 -6.94
CA THR A 147 13.11 -6.34 -7.82
C THR A 147 12.00 -7.36 -8.12
N LEU A 148 12.19 -8.61 -7.68
CA LEU A 148 11.39 -9.80 -7.91
C LEU A 148 10.82 -10.43 -6.62
N SER A 149 11.05 -9.89 -5.41
CA SER A 149 10.53 -10.54 -4.18
C SER A 149 9.02 -10.36 -4.04
N ASP A 150 8.25 -11.32 -4.55
CA ASP A 150 6.78 -11.39 -4.41
C ASP A 150 6.32 -11.78 -2.99
N THR A 151 7.24 -12.23 -2.12
CA THR A 151 6.96 -12.63 -0.74
C THR A 151 6.80 -11.45 0.20
N ILE A 152 7.05 -10.22 -0.28
CA ILE A 152 6.91 -8.99 0.52
C ILE A 152 5.51 -8.92 1.14
N TRP A 153 4.47 -9.27 0.39
CA TRP A 153 3.12 -9.26 0.92
C TRP A 153 2.89 -10.29 2.02
N MET A 154 3.51 -11.48 1.95
CA MET A 154 3.49 -12.39 3.12
C MET A 154 4.15 -11.75 4.34
N ASN A 155 5.28 -11.07 4.15
CA ASN A 155 5.99 -10.41 5.25
C ASN A 155 5.16 -9.28 5.87
N VAL A 156 4.41 -8.53 5.06
CA VAL A 156 3.44 -7.53 5.55
C VAL A 156 2.41 -8.18 6.47
N PHE A 157 1.77 -9.28 6.05
CA PHE A 157 0.79 -9.97 6.90
C PHE A 157 1.42 -10.59 8.15
N LYS A 158 2.60 -11.21 8.02
CA LYS A 158 3.36 -11.75 9.18
C LYS A 158 3.70 -10.66 10.19
N ARG A 159 4.00 -9.43 9.74
CA ARG A 159 4.26 -8.30 10.63
C ARG A 159 3.01 -7.95 11.46
N PHE A 160 1.83 -7.93 10.86
CA PHE A 160 0.58 -7.76 11.61
C PHE A 160 0.31 -8.93 12.56
N ASP A 161 0.57 -10.17 12.14
CA ASP A 161 0.37 -11.36 12.98
C ASP A 161 1.30 -11.35 14.22
N ALA A 162 2.55 -10.94 14.05
CA ALA A 162 3.55 -10.89 15.11
C ALA A 162 3.36 -9.73 16.11
N ALA A 163 2.66 -8.67 15.71
CA ALA A 163 2.48 -7.46 16.50
C ALA A 163 1.00 -7.15 16.70
N PRO A 164 0.31 -7.69 17.72
CA PRO A 164 -1.14 -7.55 17.89
C PRO A 164 -1.64 -6.10 17.97
N ASP A 165 -0.83 -5.20 18.53
CA ASP A 165 -1.09 -3.77 18.70
C ASP A 165 -0.82 -2.93 17.44
N LEU A 166 -0.24 -3.52 16.39
CA LEU A 166 -0.04 -2.86 15.10
C LEU A 166 -1.39 -2.58 14.43
N ASN A 167 -1.84 -1.33 14.49
CA ASN A 167 -3.14 -0.90 13.95
C ASN A 167 -3.06 -0.30 12.53
N SER A 168 -1.86 0.09 12.11
CA SER A 168 -1.63 0.77 10.84
C SER A 168 -0.21 0.50 10.34
N LEU A 169 -0.04 0.47 9.03
CA LEU A 169 1.25 0.31 8.37
C LEU A 169 1.24 1.13 7.07
N LEU A 170 2.21 2.03 6.94
CA LEU A 170 2.45 2.75 5.70
C LEU A 170 3.47 1.98 4.87
N LEU A 171 3.06 1.60 3.66
CA LEU A 171 3.92 0.95 2.70
C LEU A 171 4.31 1.95 1.60
N LEU A 172 5.58 1.98 1.23
CA LEU A 172 6.08 2.72 0.08
C LEU A 172 6.86 1.78 -0.83
N ALA A 173 6.55 1.78 -2.12
CA ALA A 173 7.32 1.06 -3.12
C ALA A 173 7.68 2.00 -4.27
N GLU A 174 8.95 1.99 -4.64
CA GLU A 174 9.47 2.88 -5.68
C GLU A 174 10.33 2.11 -6.65
N ASP A 175 10.17 2.41 -7.94
CA ASP A 175 11.11 1.99 -8.96
C ASP A 175 11.17 3.03 -10.10
N GLY A 176 12.32 3.13 -10.74
CA GLY A 176 12.60 4.09 -11.79
C GLY A 176 14.10 4.36 -11.92
N TYR A 177 14.45 5.13 -12.94
CA TYR A 177 15.84 5.47 -13.27
C TYR A 177 16.57 6.16 -12.11
N ALA A 178 15.94 7.17 -11.48
CA ALA A 178 16.52 7.87 -10.33
C ALA A 178 16.72 6.94 -9.12
N VAL A 179 15.70 6.14 -8.78
CA VAL A 179 15.74 5.22 -7.64
C VAL A 179 16.86 4.19 -7.84
N ARG A 180 16.93 3.53 -9.01
CA ARG A 180 17.97 2.53 -9.30
C ARG A 180 19.38 3.10 -9.38
N ALA A 181 19.54 4.34 -9.88
CA ALA A 181 20.83 5.01 -9.91
C ALA A 181 21.37 5.28 -8.49
N GLU A 182 20.49 5.48 -7.51
CA GLU A 182 20.85 5.69 -6.11
C GLU A 182 20.99 4.39 -5.34
N THR A 183 20.11 3.42 -5.59
CA THR A 183 20.10 2.16 -4.86
C THR A 183 21.05 1.10 -5.41
N GLY A 184 21.68 1.40 -6.54
CA GLY A 184 22.52 0.47 -7.28
C GLY A 184 21.75 -0.68 -7.91
N GLY A 185 20.40 -0.69 -7.87
CA GLY A 185 19.52 -1.71 -8.49
C GLY A 185 19.40 -1.60 -10.02
N TRP A 186 20.39 -0.98 -10.67
CA TRP A 186 20.40 -0.71 -12.09
C TRP A 186 20.80 -1.95 -12.89
N GLU A 187 19.83 -2.51 -13.62
CA GLU A 187 20.06 -3.55 -14.62
C GLU A 187 19.54 -3.05 -15.96
N ASN A 188 20.46 -2.85 -16.90
CA ASN A 188 20.10 -2.54 -18.27
C ASN A 188 20.29 -3.77 -19.15
N ALA A 189 19.19 -4.46 -19.46
CA ALA A 189 19.18 -5.61 -20.36
C ALA A 189 19.81 -5.30 -21.73
N ARG A 190 19.72 -4.05 -22.20
CA ARG A 190 20.24 -3.59 -23.49
C ARG A 190 21.65 -3.02 -23.44
N LYS A 191 22.26 -2.91 -22.25
CA LYS A 191 23.60 -2.33 -22.04
C LYS A 191 23.77 -0.91 -22.61
N GLU A 192 22.68 -0.19 -22.79
CA GLU A 192 22.65 1.21 -23.19
C GLU A 192 23.13 2.14 -22.05
N PRO A 193 23.89 3.22 -22.33
CA PRO A 193 24.22 4.21 -21.30
C PRO A 193 22.96 4.86 -20.73
N LEU A 194 22.93 5.10 -19.41
CA LEU A 194 21.79 5.77 -18.75
C LEU A 194 21.46 7.13 -19.41
N ALA A 195 22.49 7.91 -19.79
CA ALA A 195 22.30 9.20 -20.45
C ALA A 195 21.55 9.07 -21.79
N SER A 196 21.83 8.02 -22.56
CA SER A 196 21.12 7.73 -23.82
C SER A 196 19.67 7.37 -23.56
N ILE A 197 19.40 6.49 -22.58
CA ILE A 197 18.04 6.12 -22.19
C ILE A 197 17.22 7.34 -21.78
N LEU A 198 17.81 8.24 -20.98
CA LEU A 198 17.13 9.44 -20.51
C LEU A 198 16.89 10.48 -21.60
N SER A 199 17.57 10.38 -22.74
CA SER A 199 17.51 11.34 -23.85
C SER A 199 16.70 10.84 -25.05
N ARG A 200 16.19 9.60 -25.03
CA ARG A 200 15.37 9.03 -26.10
C ARG A 200 13.97 8.70 -25.61
N ASP A 201 13.04 8.57 -26.56
CA ASP A 201 11.70 8.10 -26.26
C ASP A 201 11.74 6.70 -25.63
N LYS A 202 10.85 6.49 -24.65
CA LYS A 202 10.71 5.21 -23.99
C LYS A 202 10.11 4.18 -24.93
N VAL A 203 10.65 2.98 -24.89
CA VAL A 203 10.18 1.83 -25.68
C VAL A 203 9.75 0.67 -24.77
N ARG A 204 9.37 -0.46 -25.36
CA ARG A 204 8.96 -1.65 -24.58
C ARG A 204 10.13 -2.18 -23.74
N GLY A 205 9.89 -2.47 -22.47
CA GLY A 205 10.91 -2.96 -21.53
C GLY A 205 11.74 -1.86 -20.85
N ASP A 206 11.58 -0.60 -21.26
CA ASP A 206 12.10 0.51 -20.45
C ASP A 206 11.29 0.64 -19.15
N LEU A 207 11.97 1.03 -18.09
CA LEU A 207 11.37 1.23 -16.77
C LEU A 207 10.37 2.36 -16.78
N SER A 208 9.27 2.12 -16.08
CA SER A 208 8.26 3.11 -15.75
C SER A 208 8.52 3.67 -14.37
N GLU A 209 8.69 4.99 -14.26
CA GLU A 209 8.81 5.67 -12.97
C GLU A 209 7.52 5.48 -12.19
N THR A 210 7.61 4.71 -11.11
CA THR A 210 6.46 4.24 -10.35
C THR A 210 6.71 4.46 -8.86
N PHE A 211 5.80 5.20 -8.25
CA PHE A 211 5.78 5.48 -6.81
C PHE A 211 4.41 5.06 -6.29
N ALA A 212 4.37 4.03 -5.46
CA ALA A 212 3.15 3.47 -4.92
C ALA A 212 3.22 3.49 -3.39
N SER A 213 2.26 4.17 -2.77
CA SER A 213 2.10 4.26 -1.32
C SER A 213 0.73 3.71 -0.92
N LEU A 214 0.72 2.83 0.07
CA LEU A 214 -0.50 2.19 0.56
C LEU A 214 -0.57 2.32 2.07
N LEU A 215 -1.70 2.84 2.56
CA LEU A 215 -1.99 2.88 3.99
C LEU A 215 -2.89 1.69 4.34
N LEU A 216 -2.36 0.75 5.10
CA LEU A 216 -3.07 -0.44 5.57
C LEU A 216 -3.50 -0.27 7.03
N LEU A 217 -4.74 -0.65 7.33
CA LEU A 217 -5.33 -0.57 8.67
C LEU A 217 -5.78 -1.95 9.14
N ARG A 218 -5.68 -2.15 10.46
CA ARG A 218 -6.32 -3.20 11.23
C ARG A 218 -7.13 -2.56 12.37
N PRO A 219 -8.39 -2.13 12.12
CA PRO A 219 -9.16 -1.36 13.08
C PRO A 219 -9.34 -2.05 14.44
N VAL A 220 -9.52 -3.38 14.44
CA VAL A 220 -9.65 -4.17 15.67
C VAL A 220 -8.44 -4.03 16.62
N ALA A 221 -7.24 -3.75 16.08
CA ALA A 221 -6.05 -3.53 16.88
C ALA A 221 -5.96 -2.13 17.51
N ALA A 222 -6.81 -1.19 17.09
CA ALA A 222 -6.96 0.13 17.70
C ALA A 222 -8.08 0.20 18.76
N GLU A 223 -8.91 -0.85 18.92
CA GLU A 223 -10.09 -0.79 19.79
C GLU A 223 -9.75 -0.45 21.26
N TRP A 224 -8.63 -0.96 21.78
CA TRP A 224 -8.17 -0.64 23.13
C TRP A 224 -7.80 0.84 23.32
N LEU A 225 -7.53 1.57 22.23
CA LEU A 225 -7.28 3.01 22.27
C LEU A 225 -8.57 3.83 22.42
N ARG A 226 -9.73 3.28 22.08
CA ARG A 226 -11.03 3.96 22.30
C ARG A 226 -11.23 4.24 23.78
N GLU A 227 -10.91 3.26 24.61
CA GLU A 227 -11.06 3.35 26.06
C GLU A 227 -10.06 4.35 26.65
N TRP A 228 -8.81 4.33 26.16
CA TRP A 228 -7.81 5.34 26.51
C TRP A 228 -8.18 6.74 26.05
N SER A 229 -8.88 6.88 24.92
CA SER A 229 -9.20 8.18 24.35
C SER A 229 -10.10 9.05 25.22
N LEU A 230 -10.88 8.43 26.10
CA LEU A 230 -11.68 9.13 27.11
C LEU A 230 -10.80 9.90 28.10
N HIS A 231 -9.58 9.42 28.36
CA HIS A 231 -8.62 10.00 29.32
C HIS A 231 -7.63 10.98 28.69
N VAL A 232 -7.69 11.20 27.37
CA VAL A 232 -6.74 12.04 26.64
C VAL A 232 -7.45 13.30 26.18
N SER A 233 -7.14 14.43 26.81
CA SER A 233 -7.58 15.72 26.30
C SER A 233 -6.81 16.08 25.04
N ASP A 234 -7.50 16.48 23.98
CA ASP A 234 -6.84 16.98 22.78
C ASP A 234 -6.28 18.38 23.02
N ARG A 235 -4.98 18.57 22.79
CA ARG A 235 -4.26 19.85 22.95
C ARG A 235 -3.36 20.15 21.75
N SER A 236 -3.53 19.46 20.63
CA SER A 236 -2.68 19.72 19.47
C SER A 236 -3.01 21.09 18.89
N ASP A 237 -1.98 21.90 18.69
CA ASP A 237 -2.07 23.13 17.89
C ASP A 237 -2.16 22.77 16.40
N ILE A 238 -2.62 23.71 15.57
CA ILE A 238 -2.61 23.54 14.11
C ILE A 238 -1.50 24.43 13.53
N THR A 239 -0.55 23.81 12.85
CA THR A 239 0.50 24.47 12.08
C THR A 239 0.06 24.57 10.62
N THR A 240 0.19 25.75 10.02
CA THR A 240 0.01 25.95 8.57
C THR A 240 1.38 26.01 7.90
N HIS A 241 1.58 25.19 6.89
CA HIS A 241 2.82 25.10 6.11
C HIS A 241 2.86 26.14 4.99
N ALA A 242 4.05 26.37 4.43
CA ALA A 242 4.26 27.33 3.35
C ALA A 242 3.45 27.03 2.08
N ASP A 243 3.03 25.78 1.89
CA ASP A 243 2.20 25.32 0.77
C ASP A 243 0.68 25.38 1.07
N GLY A 244 0.29 25.97 2.20
CA GLY A 244 -1.10 26.15 2.62
C GLY A 244 -1.74 24.92 3.29
N ARG A 245 -1.03 23.79 3.34
CA ARG A 245 -1.50 22.60 4.08
C ARG A 245 -1.45 22.86 5.58
N ARG A 246 -2.37 22.25 6.34
CA ARG A 246 -2.40 22.33 7.79
C ARG A 246 -2.03 20.96 8.36
N SER A 247 -1.31 20.95 9.47
CA SER A 247 -1.02 19.74 10.23
C SER A 247 -1.07 20.05 11.72
N ARG A 248 -1.45 19.09 12.55
CA ARG A 248 -1.34 19.23 14.01
C ARG A 248 0.11 19.32 14.45
N GLY A 249 0.49 20.26 15.32
CA GLY A 249 1.87 20.55 15.75
C GLY A 249 2.52 19.44 16.61
N PRO A 250 3.81 19.62 17.01
CA PRO A 250 4.63 18.60 17.69
C PRO A 250 4.13 18.20 19.08
N HIS A 251 3.25 19.02 19.67
CA HIS A 251 2.60 18.69 20.93
C HIS A 251 1.58 17.59 20.66
N GLY A 252 2.04 16.35 20.87
CA GLY A 252 1.26 15.12 20.71
C GLY A 252 -0.02 15.09 21.57
N PRO A 253 -0.67 13.90 21.69
CA PRO A 253 -1.95 13.75 22.37
C PRO A 253 -1.89 14.46 23.72
N GLY A 254 -2.84 15.35 23.98
CA GLY A 254 -2.72 16.30 25.07
C GLY A 254 -2.77 15.63 26.45
N LYS A 255 -2.80 16.47 27.49
CA LYS A 255 -2.59 16.06 28.87
C LYS A 255 -3.50 14.88 29.25
N PHE A 256 -2.88 13.80 29.72
CA PHE A 256 -3.57 12.66 30.31
C PHE A 256 -4.34 13.10 31.55
N GLN A 257 -5.59 12.68 31.67
CA GLN A 257 -6.48 12.99 32.78
C GLN A 257 -6.77 11.73 33.58
N ALA A 258 -6.53 11.81 34.90
CA ALA A 258 -6.78 10.71 35.82
C ALA A 258 -8.27 10.30 35.88
N ARG A 259 -9.18 11.22 35.56
CA ARG A 259 -10.61 10.96 35.43
C ARG A 259 -11.09 11.37 34.05
N SER A 260 -11.91 10.54 33.42
CA SER A 260 -12.61 10.81 32.16
C SER A 260 -14.10 10.87 32.39
N PHE A 261 -14.82 11.66 31.58
CA PHE A 261 -16.28 11.65 31.55
C PHE A 261 -16.74 10.79 30.38
N ASP A 262 -17.55 9.78 30.65
CA ASP A 262 -18.20 8.97 29.62
C ASP A 262 -19.71 9.31 29.59
N PRO A 263 -20.17 10.03 28.55
CA PRO A 263 -21.58 10.38 28.42
C PRO A 263 -22.47 9.17 28.09
N SER A 264 -21.90 8.04 27.68
CA SER A 264 -22.65 6.81 27.35
C SER A 264 -22.94 5.93 28.57
N ALA A 265 -22.31 6.22 29.71
CA ALA A 265 -22.42 5.43 30.95
C ALA A 265 -23.74 5.64 31.74
N GLY A 266 -24.78 6.15 31.09
CA GLY A 266 -26.13 6.34 31.65
C GLY A 266 -26.73 7.72 31.31
N PRO A 267 -27.95 8.00 31.78
CA PRO A 267 -28.69 9.22 31.42
C PRO A 267 -28.00 10.55 31.79
N ALA A 268 -27.12 10.54 32.79
CA ALA A 268 -26.35 11.70 33.23
C ALA A 268 -24.85 11.62 32.86
N GLY A 269 -24.44 10.55 32.17
CA GLY A 269 -23.03 10.15 32.05
C GLY A 269 -22.40 9.81 33.41
N ALA A 270 -21.14 9.39 33.40
CA ALA A 270 -20.39 9.14 34.62
C ALA A 270 -18.91 9.46 34.46
N TYR A 271 -18.26 9.83 35.56
CA TYR A 271 -16.80 9.97 35.61
C TYR A 271 -16.16 8.66 36.03
N PHE A 272 -15.12 8.25 35.32
CA PHE A 272 -14.33 7.05 35.62
C PHE A 272 -12.86 7.42 35.81
N GLY A 273 -12.23 6.83 36.83
CA GLY A 273 -10.78 6.88 36.97
C GLY A 273 -10.10 5.93 35.99
N ALA A 274 -8.91 6.27 35.51
CA ALA A 274 -8.05 5.26 34.90
C ALA A 274 -7.43 4.42 36.02
N ASP A 275 -7.76 3.14 36.08
CA ASP A 275 -7.22 2.22 37.09
C ASP A 275 -5.74 1.89 36.84
N ARG A 276 -5.18 2.32 35.70
CA ARG A 276 -3.80 2.06 35.28
C ARG A 276 -3.21 3.27 34.55
N ARG A 277 -1.88 3.30 34.43
CA ARG A 277 -1.15 4.23 33.57
C ARG A 277 -1.10 3.67 32.14
N PHE A 278 -1.12 4.56 31.15
CA PHE A 278 -0.89 4.15 29.76
C PHE A 278 0.53 3.59 29.60
N GLU A 279 0.61 2.39 29.04
CA GLU A 279 1.87 1.71 28.72
C GLU A 279 2.12 1.86 27.22
N ALA A 280 3.16 2.63 26.88
CA ALA A 280 3.61 2.80 25.51
C ALA A 280 4.08 1.46 24.91
N THR A 281 3.69 1.18 23.68
CA THR A 281 4.18 0.03 22.92
C THR A 281 5.10 0.48 21.79
N ALA A 282 5.78 -0.47 21.15
CA ALA A 282 6.59 -0.19 19.96
C ALA A 282 5.76 0.35 18.79
N HIS A 283 4.46 0.02 18.72
CA HIS A 283 3.55 0.41 17.64
C HIS A 283 2.43 1.35 18.07
N VAL A 284 2.45 1.81 19.33
CA VAL A 284 1.64 2.89 19.91
C VAL A 284 2.41 3.53 21.08
N PRO A 285 3.38 4.45 20.84
CA PRO A 285 4.10 5.13 21.91
C PRO A 285 3.28 6.12 22.73
N ALA A 286 2.08 6.51 22.28
CA ALA A 286 1.21 7.44 23.00
C ALA A 286 -0.28 7.14 22.78
N ALA A 287 -1.10 7.30 23.82
CA ALA A 287 -2.55 7.16 23.76
C ALA A 287 -3.17 8.21 22.82
N TRP A 288 -4.23 7.87 22.09
CA TRP A 288 -4.89 8.79 21.16
C TRP A 288 -6.02 9.56 21.85
N SER A 289 -6.25 10.81 21.47
CA SER A 289 -7.43 11.58 21.87
C SER A 289 -8.71 11.08 21.19
N HIS A 290 -9.88 11.49 21.68
CA HIS A 290 -11.15 11.17 21.02
C HIS A 290 -11.19 11.70 19.58
N VAL A 291 -10.58 12.87 19.30
CA VAL A 291 -10.53 13.45 17.95
C VAL A 291 -9.64 12.61 17.04
N GLN A 292 -8.52 12.11 17.55
CA GLN A 292 -7.62 11.22 16.84
C GLN A 292 -8.26 9.87 16.53
N MET A 293 -8.99 9.28 17.49
CA MET A 293 -9.79 8.08 17.24
C MET A 293 -10.86 8.32 16.17
N ALA A 294 -11.58 9.44 16.25
CA ALA A 294 -12.58 9.78 15.24
C ALA A 294 -11.97 9.96 13.84
N GLN A 295 -10.78 10.56 13.72
CA GLN A 295 -10.05 10.64 12.45
C GLN A 295 -9.71 9.24 11.91
N TYR A 296 -9.19 8.34 12.75
CA TYR A 296 -8.88 6.96 12.37
C TYR A 296 -10.12 6.19 11.88
N ASP A 297 -11.24 6.33 12.58
CA ASP A 297 -12.51 5.67 12.24
C ASP A 297 -13.09 6.18 10.92
N ASN A 298 -12.97 7.48 10.67
CA ASN A 298 -13.50 8.14 9.49
C ASN A 298 -12.70 7.85 8.21
N MET A 299 -11.56 7.14 8.31
CA MET A 299 -10.80 6.78 7.13
C MET A 299 -11.62 5.88 6.19
N PRO A 300 -11.55 6.12 4.89
CA PRO A 300 -12.32 5.33 3.93
C PRO A 300 -11.83 3.88 3.92
N ALA A 301 -12.71 2.93 3.65
CA ALA A 301 -12.32 1.60 3.20
C ALA A 301 -12.37 1.60 1.66
N LEU A 302 -11.22 1.77 1.00
CA LEU A 302 -11.15 1.70 -0.46
C LEU A 302 -11.34 0.26 -0.93
N ALA A 303 -10.66 -0.66 -0.25
CA ALA A 303 -10.77 -2.10 -0.45
C ALA A 303 -10.32 -2.86 0.81
N TRP A 304 -10.46 -4.18 0.76
CA TRP A 304 -9.91 -5.11 1.74
C TRP A 304 -8.94 -6.06 1.04
N LEU A 305 -7.68 -6.07 1.47
CA LEU A 305 -6.64 -6.93 0.94
C LEU A 305 -6.61 -8.23 1.74
N CYS A 306 -6.94 -9.35 1.11
CA CYS A 306 -6.92 -10.66 1.74
C CYS A 306 -5.50 -11.23 1.85
N ARG A 307 -5.35 -12.26 2.70
CA ARG A 307 -4.08 -12.99 2.82
C ARG A 307 -3.60 -13.51 1.46
N PRO A 308 -2.30 -13.35 1.14
CA PRO A 308 -1.74 -13.82 -0.11
C PRO A 308 -1.69 -15.35 -0.16
N GLN A 309 -1.94 -15.90 -1.35
CA GLN A 309 -1.60 -17.29 -1.68
C GLN A 309 -0.26 -17.29 -2.40
N VAL A 310 0.75 -17.95 -1.83
CA VAL A 310 2.09 -18.06 -2.43
C VAL A 310 2.23 -19.38 -3.14
N ILE A 311 2.71 -19.31 -4.37
CA ILE A 311 3.02 -20.45 -5.21
C ILE A 311 4.53 -20.59 -5.21
N ASP A 312 5.02 -21.67 -4.61
CA ASP A 312 6.40 -22.11 -4.73
C ASP A 312 6.47 -23.19 -5.82
N CYS A 313 7.33 -23.02 -6.81
CA CYS A 313 7.54 -23.98 -7.90
C CYS A 313 8.85 -24.77 -7.75
N LEU A 314 9.47 -24.74 -6.57
CA LEU A 314 10.67 -25.52 -6.26
C LEU A 314 10.32 -26.83 -5.52
N ASP A 315 11.15 -27.83 -5.69
CA ASP A 315 11.17 -29.04 -4.86
C ASP A 315 11.99 -28.84 -3.57
N ASP A 316 12.09 -29.89 -2.77
CA ASP A 316 12.85 -29.88 -1.51
C ASP A 316 14.36 -29.63 -1.72
N ASN A 317 14.87 -29.98 -2.90
CA ASN A 317 16.25 -29.77 -3.32
C ASN A 317 16.46 -28.39 -3.99
N LYS A 318 15.47 -27.49 -3.94
CA LYS A 318 15.49 -26.17 -4.58
C LYS A 318 15.62 -26.20 -6.11
N SER A 319 15.28 -27.31 -6.73
CA SER A 319 15.19 -27.44 -8.18
C SER A 319 13.79 -27.13 -8.65
N LEU A 320 13.66 -26.58 -9.87
CA LEU A 320 12.36 -26.24 -10.44
C LEU A 320 11.57 -27.52 -10.71
N LEU A 321 10.32 -27.54 -10.26
CA LEU A 321 9.40 -28.63 -10.55
C LEU A 321 9.14 -28.83 -12.04
N SER A 322 8.63 -30.01 -12.41
CA SER A 322 8.13 -30.25 -13.75
C SER A 322 6.97 -29.31 -14.11
N THR A 323 6.80 -29.04 -15.41
CA THR A 323 5.71 -28.18 -15.92
C THR A 323 4.32 -28.64 -15.46
N ALA A 324 4.10 -29.96 -15.34
CA ALA A 324 2.83 -30.52 -14.87
C ALA A 324 2.58 -30.19 -13.39
N GLU A 325 3.57 -30.38 -12.52
CA GLU A 325 3.47 -30.08 -11.10
C GLU A 325 3.34 -28.57 -10.86
N ARG A 326 4.10 -27.73 -11.56
CA ARG A 326 3.91 -26.27 -11.51
C ARG A 326 2.50 -25.89 -11.91
N SER A 327 1.95 -26.48 -12.99
CA SER A 327 0.58 -26.23 -13.43
C SER A 327 -0.45 -26.63 -12.37
N ALA A 328 -0.22 -27.74 -11.66
CA ALA A 328 -1.08 -28.19 -10.57
C ALA A 328 -1.02 -27.25 -9.36
N ARG A 329 0.18 -26.81 -8.95
CA ARG A 329 0.35 -25.84 -7.86
C ARG A 329 -0.33 -24.50 -8.17
N TRP A 330 -0.19 -24.02 -9.40
CA TRP A 330 -0.88 -22.83 -9.88
C TRP A 330 -2.41 -22.95 -9.79
N GLN A 331 -2.96 -24.06 -10.27
CA GLN A 331 -4.41 -24.31 -10.21
C GLN A 331 -4.91 -24.39 -8.77
N ALA A 332 -4.20 -25.13 -7.91
CA ALA A 332 -4.56 -25.27 -6.49
C ALA A 332 -4.56 -23.92 -5.76
N ALA A 333 -3.51 -23.11 -5.94
CA ALA A 333 -3.42 -21.80 -5.31
C ALA A 333 -4.49 -20.82 -5.80
N LEU A 334 -4.76 -20.79 -7.11
CA LEU A 334 -5.83 -19.96 -7.67
C LEU A 334 -7.21 -20.41 -7.17
N GLN A 335 -7.45 -21.72 -7.10
CA GLN A 335 -8.69 -22.27 -6.57
C GLN A 335 -8.87 -21.95 -5.08
N ALA A 336 -7.80 -22.03 -4.28
CA ALA A 336 -7.82 -21.63 -2.87
C ALA A 336 -8.11 -20.13 -2.73
N ALA A 337 -7.45 -19.27 -3.51
CA ALA A 337 -7.70 -17.83 -3.51
C ALA A 337 -9.18 -17.49 -3.81
N VAL A 338 -9.76 -18.13 -4.82
CA VAL A 338 -11.18 -17.93 -5.19
C VAL A 338 -12.12 -18.48 -4.12
N LYS A 339 -11.90 -19.72 -3.66
CA LYS A 339 -12.78 -20.39 -2.69
C LYS A 339 -12.76 -19.72 -1.31
N GLU A 340 -11.58 -19.41 -0.79
CA GLU A 340 -11.41 -18.98 0.60
C GLU A 340 -11.54 -17.47 0.79
N SER A 341 -11.11 -16.69 -0.20
CA SER A 341 -11.09 -15.23 -0.11
C SER A 341 -12.20 -14.55 -0.90
N LEU A 342 -12.67 -15.15 -2.01
CA LEU A 342 -13.72 -14.58 -2.87
C LEU A 342 -15.07 -15.31 -2.73
N ASP A 343 -15.25 -16.10 -1.67
CA ASP A 343 -16.45 -16.92 -1.42
C ASP A 343 -16.87 -17.80 -2.61
N GLY A 344 -15.88 -18.33 -3.34
CA GLY A 344 -16.10 -19.16 -4.53
C GLY A 344 -16.59 -18.41 -5.77
N LYS A 345 -16.74 -17.08 -5.71
CA LYS A 345 -17.19 -16.27 -6.84
C LYS A 345 -16.00 -15.89 -7.73
N PRO A 346 -16.16 -15.91 -9.07
CA PRO A 346 -15.12 -15.43 -9.95
C PRO A 346 -14.82 -13.96 -9.66
N PRO A 347 -13.55 -13.53 -9.74
CA PRO A 347 -13.22 -12.13 -9.62
C PRO A 347 -13.87 -11.34 -10.76
N ALA A 348 -14.19 -10.07 -10.52
CA ALA A 348 -14.60 -9.15 -11.58
C ALA A 348 -13.39 -8.78 -12.48
N ARG A 349 -12.18 -8.73 -11.89
CA ARG A 349 -10.95 -8.33 -12.57
C ARG A 349 -9.75 -9.14 -12.11
N ILE A 350 -8.79 -9.38 -13.00
CA ILE A 350 -7.48 -9.89 -12.64
C ILE A 350 -6.41 -8.93 -13.14
N PHE A 351 -5.70 -8.32 -12.21
CA PHE A 351 -4.48 -7.55 -12.45
C PHE A 351 -3.30 -8.51 -12.37
N TYR A 352 -2.41 -8.50 -13.36
CA TYR A 352 -1.27 -9.39 -13.36
C TYR A 352 -0.06 -8.70 -13.96
N ASP A 353 1.12 -9.09 -13.49
CA ASP A 353 2.37 -8.57 -14.02
C ASP A 353 3.37 -9.67 -14.33
N THR A 354 3.56 -9.94 -15.62
CA THR A 354 4.55 -10.90 -16.13
C THR A 354 5.97 -10.37 -16.14
N GLY A 355 6.21 -9.09 -15.94
CA GLY A 355 7.50 -8.45 -16.20
C GLY A 355 7.84 -8.35 -17.69
N SER A 356 9.01 -7.79 -18.00
CA SER A 356 9.50 -7.57 -19.37
C SER A 356 10.81 -8.28 -19.71
N ASP A 357 11.26 -9.19 -18.86
CA ASP A 357 12.41 -10.06 -19.13
C ASP A 357 12.05 -11.26 -20.02
N ASP A 358 13.06 -12.04 -20.41
CA ASP A 358 12.92 -13.17 -21.34
C ASP A 358 12.01 -14.29 -20.81
N ALA A 359 11.90 -14.43 -19.48
CA ALA A 359 11.07 -15.46 -18.84
C ALA A 359 9.59 -15.04 -18.71
N ALA A 360 9.25 -13.78 -18.99
CA ALA A 360 7.87 -13.26 -18.91
C ALA A 360 6.85 -14.08 -19.73
N SER A 361 7.25 -14.58 -20.91
CA SER A 361 6.38 -15.37 -21.78
C SER A 361 5.95 -16.70 -21.14
N GLU A 362 6.90 -17.41 -20.53
CA GLU A 362 6.66 -18.68 -19.85
C GLU A 362 5.76 -18.48 -18.62
N ARG A 363 6.06 -17.46 -17.80
CA ARG A 363 5.26 -17.10 -16.62
C ARG A 363 3.82 -16.77 -17.01
N GLY A 364 3.64 -15.99 -18.08
CA GLY A 364 2.31 -15.67 -18.63
C GLY A 364 1.57 -16.88 -19.21
N ALA A 365 2.28 -17.88 -19.76
CA ALA A 365 1.66 -19.11 -20.28
C ALA A 365 1.12 -20.00 -19.15
N LEU A 366 1.90 -20.21 -18.08
CA LEU A 366 1.46 -20.95 -16.89
C LEU A 366 0.21 -20.32 -16.26
N PHE A 367 0.26 -19.01 -16.05
CA PHE A 367 -0.84 -18.27 -15.46
C PHE A 367 -2.13 -18.36 -16.30
N ARG A 368 -2.03 -18.16 -17.62
CA ARG A 368 -3.19 -18.28 -18.52
C ARG A 368 -3.80 -19.68 -18.49
N ARG A 369 -2.97 -20.74 -18.44
CA ARG A 369 -3.45 -22.13 -18.32
C ARG A 369 -4.19 -22.35 -16.99
N ALA A 370 -3.66 -21.81 -15.89
CA ALA A 370 -4.30 -21.90 -14.58
C ALA A 370 -5.66 -21.21 -14.56
N VAL A 371 -5.76 -20.00 -15.12
CA VAL A 371 -7.03 -19.27 -15.23
C VAL A 371 -8.01 -20.01 -16.12
N ALA A 372 -7.60 -20.53 -17.27
CA ALA A 372 -8.48 -21.31 -18.14
C ALA A 372 -9.05 -22.57 -17.46
N SER A 373 -8.28 -23.20 -16.57
CA SER A 373 -8.71 -24.38 -15.80
C SER A 373 -9.68 -24.01 -14.66
N VAL A 374 -9.31 -23.03 -13.83
CA VAL A 374 -10.05 -22.69 -12.60
C VAL A 374 -11.23 -21.74 -12.86
N LEU A 375 -11.12 -20.90 -13.89
CA LEU A 375 -12.08 -19.87 -14.25
C LEU A 375 -12.39 -19.94 -15.77
N PRO A 376 -13.03 -21.03 -16.26
CA PRO A 376 -13.18 -21.31 -17.69
C PRO A 376 -13.97 -20.26 -18.49
N GLY A 377 -14.75 -19.39 -17.83
CA GLY A 377 -15.44 -18.25 -18.46
C GLY A 377 -14.70 -16.92 -18.38
N PHE A 378 -13.55 -16.87 -17.69
CA PHE A 378 -12.83 -15.63 -17.45
C PHE A 378 -11.83 -15.34 -18.58
N LYS A 379 -12.11 -14.29 -19.35
CA LYS A 379 -11.32 -13.94 -20.54
C LYS A 379 -10.26 -12.90 -20.21
N LEU A 380 -9.04 -13.36 -19.90
CA LEU A 380 -7.90 -12.49 -19.57
C LEU A 380 -7.51 -11.46 -20.64
N HIS A 381 -7.91 -11.68 -21.91
CA HIS A 381 -7.63 -10.75 -22.99
C HIS A 381 -8.67 -9.61 -23.09
N GLU A 382 -9.82 -9.73 -22.42
CA GLU A 382 -10.83 -8.68 -22.42
C GLU A 382 -10.32 -7.47 -21.60
N PRO A 383 -10.25 -6.26 -22.19
CA PRO A 383 -9.56 -5.13 -21.56
C PRO A 383 -10.11 -4.64 -20.23
N LYS A 384 -11.38 -4.90 -19.92
CA LYS A 384 -12.00 -4.50 -18.64
C LYS A 384 -12.05 -5.64 -17.61
N VAL A 385 -11.40 -6.76 -17.92
CA VAL A 385 -11.43 -8.00 -17.16
C VAL A 385 -10.00 -8.42 -16.78
N GLY A 386 -9.09 -8.54 -17.76
CA GLY A 386 -7.68 -8.85 -17.51
C GLY A 386 -6.77 -7.64 -17.74
N TYR A 387 -5.97 -7.30 -16.73
CA TYR A 387 -5.10 -6.13 -16.72
C TYR A 387 -3.63 -6.58 -16.62
N ASP A 388 -2.98 -6.77 -17.77
CA ASP A 388 -1.53 -6.91 -17.85
C ASP A 388 -0.87 -5.56 -17.52
N LEU A 389 -0.31 -5.45 -16.32
CA LEU A 389 0.27 -4.22 -15.81
C LEU A 389 1.53 -3.83 -16.59
N THR A 390 2.39 -4.78 -16.98
CA THR A 390 3.57 -4.45 -17.77
C THR A 390 3.18 -3.96 -19.16
N ALA A 391 2.18 -4.58 -19.80
CA ALA A 391 1.70 -4.13 -21.10
C ALA A 391 1.07 -2.74 -21.06
N ARG A 392 0.38 -2.39 -19.97
CA ARG A 392 -0.36 -1.11 -19.85
C ARG A 392 0.48 0.03 -19.30
N LEU A 393 1.27 -0.25 -18.25
CA LEU A 393 2.02 0.75 -17.50
C LEU A 393 3.50 0.79 -17.88
N GLY A 394 4.01 -0.22 -18.58
CA GLY A 394 5.45 -0.44 -18.75
C GLY A 394 6.08 -1.18 -17.57
N ASP A 395 7.41 -1.29 -17.55
CA ASP A 395 8.09 -2.07 -16.51
C ASP A 395 8.17 -1.27 -15.20
N THR A 396 7.23 -1.53 -14.30
CA THR A 396 7.14 -0.89 -12.97
C THR A 396 8.05 -1.52 -11.91
N GLY A 397 8.82 -2.55 -12.28
CA GLY A 397 9.86 -3.15 -11.45
C GLY A 397 9.41 -3.56 -10.04
N ALA A 398 10.18 -3.17 -9.03
CA ALA A 398 9.94 -3.47 -7.62
C ALA A 398 8.60 -2.88 -7.09
N ALA A 399 8.10 -1.81 -7.71
CA ALA A 399 6.85 -1.16 -7.31
C ALA A 399 5.60 -1.82 -7.89
N SER A 400 5.75 -2.78 -8.81
CA SER A 400 4.66 -3.41 -9.55
C SER A 400 3.53 -3.92 -8.66
N ALA A 401 3.83 -4.78 -7.68
CA ALA A 401 2.80 -5.39 -6.86
C ALA A 401 2.02 -4.34 -6.06
N PHE A 402 2.65 -3.24 -5.67
CA PHE A 402 2.03 -2.14 -4.94
C PHE A 402 1.16 -1.28 -5.85
N ALA A 403 1.65 -0.96 -7.05
CA ALA A 403 0.85 -0.31 -8.09
C ALA A 403 -0.39 -1.16 -8.44
N GLY A 404 -0.22 -2.47 -8.53
CA GLY A 404 -1.30 -3.43 -8.75
C GLY A 404 -2.35 -3.43 -7.63
N VAL A 405 -1.95 -3.46 -6.35
CA VAL A 405 -2.88 -3.35 -5.22
C VAL A 405 -3.58 -1.99 -5.22
N GLY A 406 -2.84 -0.91 -5.52
CA GLY A 406 -3.40 0.42 -5.69
C GLY A 406 -4.51 0.44 -6.73
N LEU A 407 -4.22 0.06 -7.97
CA LEU A 407 -5.19 0.01 -9.06
C LEU A 407 -6.36 -0.92 -8.78
N ALA A 408 -6.12 -2.11 -8.22
CA ALA A 408 -7.18 -3.02 -7.81
C ALA A 408 -8.11 -2.40 -6.75
N SER A 409 -7.55 -1.63 -5.82
CA SER A 409 -8.32 -0.93 -4.79
C SER A 409 -9.14 0.22 -5.37
N LEU A 410 -8.57 1.00 -6.30
CA LEU A 410 -9.31 2.04 -7.03
C LEU A 410 -10.44 1.44 -7.87
N ALA A 411 -10.17 0.36 -8.59
CA ALA A 411 -11.18 -0.35 -9.38
C ALA A 411 -12.32 -0.90 -8.50
N ALA A 412 -11.96 -1.48 -7.35
CA ALA A 412 -12.91 -1.98 -6.37
C ALA A 412 -13.76 -0.84 -5.79
N TRP A 413 -13.20 0.35 -5.61
CA TRP A 413 -13.96 1.52 -5.17
C TRP A 413 -14.95 2.01 -6.25
N GLU A 414 -14.48 2.22 -7.49
CA GLU A 414 -15.31 2.78 -8.57
C GLU A 414 -16.44 1.83 -8.98
N ALA A 415 -16.10 0.58 -9.31
CA ALA A 415 -17.02 -0.35 -9.94
C ALA A 415 -17.57 -1.41 -8.98
N GLY A 416 -17.01 -1.52 -7.77
CA GLY A 416 -17.28 -2.67 -6.91
C GLY A 416 -16.66 -3.95 -7.44
N GLY A 417 -17.16 -5.07 -6.91
CA GLY A 417 -16.67 -6.41 -7.25
C GLY A 417 -15.36 -6.77 -6.55
N THR A 418 -14.92 -7.99 -6.77
CA THR A 418 -13.64 -8.51 -6.26
C THR A 418 -12.60 -8.49 -7.37
N ALA A 419 -11.33 -8.43 -7.00
CA ALA A 419 -10.22 -8.53 -7.92
C ALA A 419 -9.17 -9.51 -7.40
N LEU A 420 -8.37 -10.05 -8.31
CA LEU A 420 -7.11 -10.70 -7.96
C LEU A 420 -5.96 -9.85 -8.52
N LEU A 421 -4.93 -9.64 -7.70
CA LEU A 421 -3.62 -9.25 -8.18
C LEU A 421 -2.72 -10.48 -8.22
N VAL A 422 -2.05 -10.71 -9.35
CA VAL A 422 -1.12 -11.84 -9.53
C VAL A 422 0.24 -11.29 -9.90
N ASN A 423 1.17 -11.32 -8.95
CA ASN A 423 2.56 -10.93 -9.21
C ASN A 423 3.32 -12.14 -9.78
N LEU A 424 3.66 -12.08 -11.07
CA LEU A 424 4.30 -13.14 -11.84
C LEU A 424 5.77 -12.82 -12.11
N ARG A 425 6.45 -12.02 -11.30
CA ARG A 425 7.84 -11.62 -11.56
C ARG A 425 8.89 -12.65 -11.10
N ARG A 426 8.50 -13.75 -10.46
CA ARG A 426 9.40 -14.84 -10.08
C ARG A 426 9.40 -15.97 -11.09
N ASP A 427 10.59 -16.50 -11.38
CA ASP A 427 10.75 -17.68 -12.23
C ASP A 427 10.38 -18.98 -11.51
N ASP A 428 10.52 -18.96 -10.18
CA ASP A 428 10.33 -20.08 -9.27
C ASP A 428 9.01 -20.01 -8.50
N GLY A 429 8.10 -19.09 -8.85
CA GLY A 429 6.87 -18.91 -8.08
C GLY A 429 6.03 -17.69 -8.47
N ALA A 430 5.02 -17.41 -7.66
CA ALA A 430 4.20 -16.21 -7.75
C ALA A 430 3.39 -15.98 -6.48
N THR A 431 2.82 -14.77 -6.37
CA THR A 431 1.90 -14.42 -5.29
C THR A 431 0.55 -13.97 -5.87
N ILE A 432 -0.53 -14.56 -5.36
CA ILE A 432 -1.92 -14.16 -5.64
C ILE A 432 -2.45 -13.38 -4.42
N LEU A 433 -2.96 -12.18 -4.67
CA LEU A 433 -3.48 -11.23 -3.69
C LEU A 433 -4.95 -10.94 -4.00
N PRO A 434 -5.89 -11.52 -3.26
CA PRO A 434 -7.30 -11.20 -3.42
C PRO A 434 -7.61 -9.83 -2.82
N VAL A 435 -8.42 -9.05 -3.54
CA VAL A 435 -8.86 -7.71 -3.16
C VAL A 435 -10.39 -7.67 -3.20
N LEU A 436 -11.01 -7.33 -2.07
CA LEU A 436 -12.45 -7.20 -1.95
C LEU A 436 -12.83 -5.72 -1.96
N SER A 437 -13.92 -5.39 -2.65
CA SER A 437 -14.49 -4.05 -2.55
C SER A 437 -15.16 -3.84 -1.20
N ALA A 438 -15.12 -2.59 -0.71
CA ALA A 438 -16.03 -2.16 0.34
C ALA A 438 -17.49 -2.28 -0.12
N ASN A 439 -18.40 -2.51 0.83
CA ASN A 439 -19.83 -2.64 0.51
C ASN A 439 -20.36 -1.37 -0.20
N SER A 440 -21.39 -1.53 -1.04
CA SER A 440 -21.89 -0.43 -1.87
C SER A 440 -22.39 0.76 -1.05
N ASP A 441 -22.98 0.51 0.12
CA ASP A 441 -23.56 1.56 0.95
C ASP A 441 -22.48 2.44 1.57
N HIS A 442 -21.35 1.85 1.96
CA HIS A 442 -20.17 2.58 2.41
C HIS A 442 -19.67 3.55 1.34
N ARG A 443 -19.54 3.09 0.09
CA ARG A 443 -19.00 3.92 -1.01
C ARG A 443 -19.93 5.08 -1.35
N LYS A 444 -21.25 4.83 -1.38
CA LYS A 444 -22.28 5.83 -1.71
C LYS A 444 -22.41 6.96 -0.68
N LYS A 445 -21.87 6.81 0.53
CA LYS A 445 -21.86 7.88 1.55
C LYS A 445 -20.94 9.05 1.19
N PHE A 446 -19.96 8.83 0.30
CA PHE A 446 -18.96 9.84 0.00
C PHE A 446 -19.41 10.75 -1.15
N LYS A 447 -19.42 12.07 -0.91
CA LYS A 447 -19.72 13.08 -1.95
C LYS A 447 -18.60 13.22 -3.00
N ARG A 448 -17.38 12.81 -2.66
CA ARG A 448 -16.18 12.84 -3.53
C ARG A 448 -15.44 11.53 -3.43
N ARG A 449 -14.66 11.17 -4.45
CA ARG A 449 -13.81 9.96 -4.34
C ARG A 449 -12.75 10.24 -3.26
N PRO A 450 -12.47 9.32 -2.33
CA PRO A 450 -11.54 9.62 -1.25
C PRO A 450 -10.11 9.94 -1.74
N TYR A 451 -9.73 9.43 -2.92
CA TYR A 451 -8.45 9.67 -3.60
C TYR A 451 -8.53 10.69 -4.74
N GLU A 452 -9.64 11.43 -4.89
CA GLU A 452 -9.76 12.48 -5.92
C GLU A 452 -8.68 13.55 -5.76
N ALA A 453 -8.32 14.22 -6.87
CA ALA A 453 -7.34 15.31 -6.87
C ALA A 453 -7.60 16.32 -5.75
N LYS A 454 -6.56 16.61 -4.97
CA LYS A 454 -6.66 17.46 -3.77
C LYS A 454 -6.20 18.89 -4.01
N THR A 455 -5.81 19.21 -5.25
CA THR A 455 -5.43 20.54 -5.72
C THR A 455 -6.61 21.15 -6.48
N GLY A 456 -7.17 22.25 -5.96
CA GLY A 456 -8.33 22.93 -6.57
C GLY A 456 -9.31 23.58 -5.58
N ALA A 457 -8.79 24.29 -4.57
CA ALA A 457 -9.51 25.32 -3.82
C ALA A 457 -8.56 26.50 -3.62
#